data_AF-A0AAU2ECL7-F1
#
_entry.id   AF-A0AAU2ECL7-F1
#
_cell.length_a   1.000
_cell.length_b   1.000
_cell.length_c   1.000
_cell.angle_alpha   90.00
_cell.angle_beta   90.00
_cell.angle_gamma   90.00
#
_symmetry.space_group_name_H-M   'P 1'
#
loop_
_entity.id
_entity.type
_entity.pdbx_description
1 polymer ?
#
loop_
_entity_poly.entity_id
_entity_poly.type
_entity_poly.pdbx_seq_one_letter_code
_entity_poly.pdbx_strand_id
1 'polypeptide(L)'
;MRRVGAALTRLFLCEHYADLARMEDVLRAAPLGWTSVRPPRLTNGPLTAAYRTALDRNLPGGSTVSRADVAHCMLATLTRPDTVGHTLDVAR
;
A
#
# COMPACT_ATOMS: atom_id res chain seq x y z
N MET A 1 -0.25 -1.35 -32.59
CA MET A 1 -0.32 -0.20 -31.66
C MET A 1 -0.51 -0.56 -30.17
N ARG A 2 -0.86 -1.81 -29.78
CA ARG A 2 -1.06 -2.21 -28.36
C ARG A 2 0.20 -2.42 -27.50
N ARG A 3 1.41 -2.47 -28.08
CA ARG A 3 2.66 -2.80 -27.34
C ARG A 3 3.45 -1.59 -26.84
N VAL A 4 3.24 -0.40 -27.43
CA VAL A 4 4.01 0.81 -27.05
C VAL A 4 3.51 1.40 -25.73
N GLY A 5 2.20 1.42 -25.50
CA GLY A 5 1.60 1.90 -24.24
C GLY A 5 1.99 1.06 -23.02
N ALA A 6 2.13 -0.26 -23.18
CA ALA A 6 2.54 -1.18 -22.11
C ALA A 6 4.04 -1.03 -21.73
N ALA A 7 4.88 -0.65 -22.70
CA ALA A 7 6.30 -0.40 -22.44
C ALA A 7 6.51 0.91 -21.67
N LEU A 8 5.79 1.97 -22.06
CA LEU A 8 5.82 3.26 -21.36
C LEU A 8 5.27 3.14 -19.93
N THR A 9 4.12 2.49 -19.73
CA THR A 9 3.60 2.26 -18.37
C THR A 9 4.55 1.42 -17.53
N ARG A 10 5.18 0.38 -18.09
CA ARG A 10 6.20 -0.41 -17.39
C ARG A 10 7.42 0.41 -16.98
N LEU A 11 7.92 1.30 -17.84
CA LEU A 11 9.06 2.18 -17.51
C LEU A 11 8.72 3.16 -16.39
N PHE A 12 7.59 3.89 -16.49
CA PHE A 12 7.17 4.84 -15.46
C PHE A 12 6.79 4.16 -14.13
N LEU A 13 6.12 3.00 -14.18
CA LEU A 13 5.83 2.24 -12.96
C LEU A 13 7.10 1.66 -12.35
N CYS A 14 8.06 1.17 -13.14
CA CYS A 14 9.31 0.64 -12.60
C CYS A 14 10.09 1.68 -11.82
N GLU A 15 10.22 2.91 -12.34
CA GLU A 15 10.88 4.00 -11.63
C GLU A 15 10.12 4.38 -10.35
N HIS A 16 8.79 4.50 -10.44
CA HIS A 16 7.94 4.78 -9.28
C HIS A 16 8.04 3.69 -8.19
N TYR A 17 8.00 2.41 -8.57
CA TYR A 17 8.15 1.30 -7.63
C TYR A 17 9.56 1.22 -7.05
N ALA A 18 10.60 1.56 -7.83
CA ALA A 18 11.95 1.65 -7.33
C ALA A 18 12.10 2.79 -6.31
N ASP A 19 11.41 3.90 -6.51
CA ASP A 19 11.37 5.01 -5.56
C ASP A 19 10.64 4.63 -4.27
N LEU A 20 9.50 3.94 -4.37
CA LEU A 20 8.79 3.38 -3.21
C LEU A 20 9.65 2.38 -2.43
N ALA A 21 10.41 1.53 -3.11
CA ALA A 21 11.33 0.61 -2.45
C ALA A 21 12.41 1.37 -1.67
N ARG A 22 12.98 2.43 -2.25
CA ARG A 22 13.94 3.32 -1.57
C ARG A 22 13.32 4.00 -0.34
N MET A 23 12.08 4.48 -0.45
CA MET A 23 11.34 5.04 0.68
C MET A 23 11.15 4.00 1.79
N GLU A 24 10.79 2.75 1.45
CA GLU A 24 10.67 1.67 2.44
C GLU A 24 12.01 1.35 3.11
N ASP A 25 13.13 1.40 2.39
CA ASP A 25 14.46 1.21 2.98
C ASP A 25 14.79 2.31 4.01
N VAL A 26 14.39 3.55 3.75
CA VAL A 26 14.51 4.66 4.73
C VAL A 26 13.69 4.38 5.98
N LEU A 27 12.45 3.88 5.84
CA LEU A 27 11.62 3.48 6.98
C LEU A 27 12.28 2.36 7.79
N ARG A 28 12.77 1.31 7.11
CA ARG A 28 13.45 0.16 7.74
C ARG A 28 14.68 0.56 8.55
N ALA A 29 15.42 1.56 8.09
CA ALA A 29 16.61 2.07 8.76
C ALA A 29 16.30 3.04 9.92
N ALA A 30 15.07 3.54 10.04
CA ALA A 30 14.73 4.52 11.06
C ALA A 30 14.67 3.89 12.47
N PRO A 31 15.16 4.58 13.52
CA PRO A 31 15.08 4.10 14.91
C PRO A 31 13.68 4.30 15.53
N LEU A 32 12.62 4.28 14.71
CA LEU A 32 11.24 4.55 15.10
C LEU A 32 10.36 3.33 14.85
N GLY A 33 9.28 3.19 15.62
CA GLY A 33 8.23 2.23 15.29
C GLY A 33 7.48 2.69 14.03
N TRP A 34 7.66 1.97 12.92
CA TRP A 34 7.04 2.29 11.64
C TRP A 34 6.08 1.19 11.19
N THR A 35 5.05 1.55 10.43
CA THR A 35 4.22 0.61 9.67
C THR A 35 4.01 1.18 8.28
N SER A 36 4.37 0.44 7.24
CA SER A 36 4.19 0.88 5.84
C SER A 36 2.85 0.37 5.32
N VAL A 37 1.86 1.25 5.16
CA VAL A 37 0.54 0.89 4.61
C VAL A 37 0.58 0.94 3.09
N ARG A 38 0.26 -0.18 2.44
CA ARG A 38 0.43 -0.40 0.99
C ARG A 38 -0.91 -0.62 0.30
N PRO A 39 -1.66 0.45 -0.03
CA PRO A 39 -2.91 0.31 -0.76
C PRO A 39 -2.66 0.05 -2.25
N PRO A 40 -3.57 -0.66 -2.95
CA PRO A 40 -3.61 -0.70 -4.40
C PRO A 40 -4.22 0.61 -4.92
N ARG A 41 -4.80 0.60 -6.14
CA ARG A 41 -5.39 1.79 -6.75
C ARG A 41 -6.44 2.44 -5.85
N LEU A 42 -6.19 3.69 -5.45
CA LEU A 42 -7.07 4.48 -4.60
C LEU A 42 -8.30 5.00 -5.36
N THR A 43 -9.45 4.89 -4.73
CA THR A 43 -10.75 5.38 -5.21
C THR A 43 -11.37 6.38 -4.23
N ASN A 44 -12.41 7.10 -4.65
CA ASN A 44 -13.10 8.10 -3.82
C ASN A 44 -14.48 7.60 -3.32
N GLY A 45 -14.61 6.29 -3.09
CA GLY A 45 -15.83 5.72 -2.50
C GLY A 45 -16.01 6.14 -1.02
N PRO A 46 -17.21 5.92 -0.46
CA PRO A 46 -17.47 6.16 0.96
C PRO A 46 -16.66 5.19 1.84
N LEU A 47 -16.55 5.52 3.13
CA LEU A 47 -16.07 4.58 4.15
C LEU A 47 -16.99 3.35 4.18
N THR A 48 -16.41 2.17 4.04
CA THR A 48 -17.12 0.89 4.15
C THR A 48 -16.67 0.08 5.36
N ALA A 49 -15.43 0.26 5.81
CA ALA A 49 -14.75 -0.59 6.79
C ALA A 49 -14.74 -2.09 6.42
N ALA A 50 -15.08 -2.42 5.17
CA ALA A 50 -15.15 -3.77 4.63
C ALA A 50 -13.97 -4.00 3.68
N TYR A 51 -12.77 -4.02 4.27
CA TYR A 51 -11.51 -4.26 3.59
C TYR A 51 -10.73 -5.38 4.28
N ARG A 52 -9.79 -5.97 3.55
CA ARG A 52 -8.88 -7.00 4.03
C ARG A 52 -7.50 -6.39 4.26
N THR A 53 -6.77 -6.96 5.21
CA THR A 53 -5.39 -6.59 5.51
C THR A 53 -4.48 -7.81 5.55
N ALA A 54 -3.20 -7.60 5.27
CA ALA A 54 -2.19 -8.65 5.39
C ALA A 54 -0.82 -8.07 5.74
N LEU A 55 -0.09 -8.73 6.63
CA LEU A 55 1.28 -8.36 6.99
C LEU A 55 2.28 -9.06 6.07
N ASP A 56 3.22 -8.28 5.53
CA ASP A 56 4.37 -8.73 4.73
C ASP A 56 4.02 -9.63 3.55
N ARG A 57 2.79 -9.51 3.03
CA ARG A 57 2.32 -10.26 1.88
C ARG A 57 1.26 -9.49 1.13
N ASN A 58 1.31 -9.63 -0.19
CA ASN A 58 0.30 -9.05 -1.06
C ASN A 58 -1.06 -9.72 -0.87
N LEU A 59 -2.13 -8.93 -0.95
CA LEU A 59 -3.51 -9.44 -0.94
C LEU A 59 -3.94 -9.90 -2.35
N PRO A 60 -4.27 -11.18 -2.56
CA PRO A 60 -4.80 -11.63 -3.84
C PRO A 60 -6.22 -11.07 -4.06
N GLY A 61 -6.49 -10.66 -5.30
CA GLY A 61 -7.81 -10.18 -5.73
C GLY A 61 -8.20 -8.78 -5.25
N GLY A 62 -7.28 -8.03 -4.64
CA GLY A 62 -7.51 -6.66 -4.16
C GLY A 62 -6.92 -5.61 -5.10
N SER A 63 -7.68 -5.16 -6.10
CA SER A 63 -7.17 -4.19 -7.09
C SER A 63 -7.47 -2.72 -6.74
N THR A 64 -8.37 -2.47 -5.80
CA THR A 64 -8.78 -1.13 -5.39
C THR A 64 -9.11 -1.05 -3.91
N VAL A 65 -9.10 0.17 -3.38
CA VAL A 65 -9.58 0.52 -2.04
C VAL A 65 -10.01 1.99 -2.04
N SER A 66 -10.95 2.39 -1.18
CA SER A 66 -11.33 3.80 -1.04
C SER A 66 -10.30 4.54 -0.16
N ARG A 67 -10.06 5.83 -0.44
CA ARG A 67 -9.22 6.66 0.44
C ARG A 67 -9.77 6.71 1.88
N ALA A 68 -11.09 6.67 2.04
CA ALA A 68 -11.75 6.64 3.33
C ALA A 68 -11.44 5.34 4.10
N ASP A 69 -11.48 4.19 3.42
CA ASP A 69 -11.11 2.89 4.02
C ASP A 69 -9.62 2.81 4.38
N VAL A 70 -8.74 3.38 3.54
CA VAL A 70 -7.30 3.46 3.87
C VAL A 70 -7.07 4.32 5.10
N ALA A 71 -7.70 5.50 5.18
CA ALA A 71 -7.59 6.36 6.37
C ALA A 71 -8.11 5.63 7.63
N HIS A 72 -9.23 4.93 7.51
CA HIS A 72 -9.74 4.09 8.60
C HIS A 72 -8.74 3.00 9.01
N CYS A 73 -8.10 2.33 8.05
CA CYS A 73 -7.05 1.34 8.31
C CYS A 73 -5.83 1.94 9.02
N MET A 74 -5.34 3.09 8.56
CA MET A 74 -4.21 3.78 9.17
C MET A 74 -4.50 4.13 10.64
N LEU A 75 -5.69 4.64 10.94
CA LEU A 75 -6.10 4.94 12.32
C LEU A 75 -6.21 3.67 13.18
N ALA A 76 -6.82 2.60 12.65
CA ALA A 76 -6.92 1.32 13.36
C ALA A 76 -5.55 0.67 13.63
N THR A 77 -4.55 0.97 12.81
CA THR A 77 -3.18 0.47 12.95
C THR A 77 -2.46 1.08 14.16
N LEU A 78 -2.84 2.29 14.59
CA LEU A 78 -2.20 2.97 15.72
C LEU A 78 -2.32 2.18 17.05
N THR A 79 -3.33 1.33 17.19
CA THR A 79 -3.57 0.49 18.37
C THR A 79 -3.08 -0.95 18.19
N ARG A 80 -2.26 -1.22 17.17
CA ARG A 80 -1.82 -2.56 16.77
C ARG A 80 -0.29 -2.67 16.80
N PRO A 81 0.31 -3.06 17.94
CA PRO A 81 1.77 -3.17 18.04
C PRO A 81 2.36 -4.26 17.14
N ASP A 82 1.54 -5.25 16.71
CA ASP A 82 1.93 -6.32 15.79
C ASP A 82 2.29 -5.83 14.38
N THR A 83 1.96 -4.58 14.04
CA THR A 83 2.28 -4.02 12.72
C THR A 83 3.57 -3.20 12.71
N VAL A 84 4.19 -2.99 13.87
CA VAL A 84 5.42 -2.20 13.99
C VAL A 84 6.58 -2.97 13.36
N GLY A 85 7.32 -2.33 12.45
CA GLY A 85 8.39 -2.94 11.68
C GLY A 85 7.93 -3.74 10.45
N HIS A 86 6.63 -3.68 10.13
CA HIS A 86 6.02 -4.50 9.09
C HIS A 86 5.35 -3.67 7.99
N THR A 87 5.17 -4.30 6.83
CA THR A 87 4.34 -3.77 5.75
C THR A 87 2.91 -4.30 5.91
N LEU A 88 1.93 -3.41 5.74
CA LEU A 88 0.51 -3.72 5.87
C LEU A 88 -0.20 -3.46 4.53
N ASP A 89 -0.48 -4.52 3.80
CA ASP A 89 -1.32 -4.46 2.61
C ASP A 89 -2.78 -4.21 3.00
N VAL A 90 -3.48 -3.35 2.26
CA VAL A 90 -4.90 -3.04 2.49
C VAL A 90 -5.65 -2.97 1.17
N ALA A 91 -6.69 -3.79 1.01
CA ALA A 91 -7.49 -3.81 -0.21
C ALA A 91 -8.94 -4.23 0.07
N ARG A 92 -9.86 -3.91 -0.84
CA ARG A 92 -11.23 -4.41 -0.76
C ARG A 92 -11.29 -5.95 -0.84
#